data_AF-A0A183M9F0-F1
#
_entry.id   AF-A0A183M9F0-F1
#
_cell.length_a   1.000
_cell.length_b   1.000
_cell.length_c   1.000
_cell.angle_alpha   90.00
_cell.angle_beta   90.00
_cell.angle_gamma   90.00
#
_symmetry.space_group_name_H-M   'P 1'
#
loop_
_entity.id
_entity.type
_entity.pdbx_description
1 polymer ?
#
loop_
_entity_poly.entity_id
_entity_poly.type
_entity_poly.pdbx_seq_one_letter_code
_entity_poly.pdbx_strand_id
1 'polypeptide(L)'
;MSDTRNTTEKLKAKVYWEPTHAEKILNYSQRYFQFNITLNNRFQAVQDLLKEEKTTIEDNWKGITEALTSTCQEVLGRDKHHHKEYISIKTLNKIQERKNKKTETDNRESQGTS
;
A
#
# COMPACT_ATOMS: atom_id res chain seq x y z
N MET A 1 -27.04 71.31 35.86
CA MET A 1 -26.24 70.74 34.75
C MET A 1 -26.34 69.23 34.89
N SER A 2 -27.36 68.64 34.28
CA SER A 2 -27.72 67.22 34.44
C SER A 2 -26.77 66.34 33.65
N ASP A 3 -26.30 65.27 34.28
CA ASP A 3 -25.29 64.35 33.78
C ASP A 3 -25.80 63.53 32.58
N THR A 4 -25.49 64.02 31.38
CA THR A 4 -25.90 63.43 30.10
C THR A 4 -25.09 62.18 29.74
N ARG A 5 -23.97 61.89 30.42
CA ARG A 5 -23.11 60.73 30.10
C ARG A 5 -23.79 59.41 30.48
N ASN A 6 -24.43 59.36 31.65
CA ASN A 6 -25.10 58.17 32.18
C ASN A 6 -26.33 57.75 31.35
N THR A 7 -27.08 58.72 30.79
CA THR A 7 -28.24 58.45 29.94
C THR A 7 -27.84 57.88 28.58
N THR A 8 -26.78 58.40 27.96
CA THR A 8 -26.26 57.83 26.71
C THR A 8 -25.69 56.42 26.86
N GLU A 9 -24.98 56.12 27.95
CA GLU A 9 -24.46 54.76 28.17
C GLU A 9 -25.58 53.75 28.48
N LYS A 10 -26.59 54.15 29.25
CA LYS A 10 -27.80 53.33 29.47
C LYS A 10 -28.58 53.05 28.19
N LEU A 11 -28.70 54.03 27.30
CA LEU A 11 -29.36 53.83 26.00
C LEU A 11 -28.54 52.92 25.07
N LYS A 12 -27.21 53.07 25.04
CA LYS A 12 -26.31 52.17 24.27
C LYS A 12 -26.39 50.72 24.78
N ALA A 13 -26.37 50.52 26.09
CA ALA A 13 -26.57 49.21 26.69
C ALA A 13 -27.96 48.65 26.35
N LYS A 14 -29.03 49.45 26.47
CA LYS A 14 -30.39 49.00 26.15
C LYS A 14 -30.57 48.59 24.69
N VAL A 15 -30.00 49.33 23.74
CA VAL A 15 -29.98 48.99 22.31
C VAL A 15 -29.20 47.71 22.03
N TYR A 16 -28.09 47.49 22.76
CA TYR A 16 -27.23 46.31 22.60
C TYR A 16 -27.81 45.05 23.28
N TRP A 17 -28.62 45.20 24.33
CA TRP A 17 -29.22 44.12 25.12
C TRP A 17 -30.70 43.86 24.79
N GLU A 18 -31.20 44.32 23.64
CA GLU A 18 -32.57 43.98 23.24
C GLU A 18 -32.70 42.47 22.90
N PRO A 19 -33.82 41.81 23.29
CA PRO A 19 -34.03 40.36 23.17
C PRO A 19 -33.77 39.79 21.76
N THR A 20 -33.90 40.63 20.74
CA THR A 20 -33.78 40.29 19.32
C THR A 20 -32.36 39.92 18.88
N HIS A 21 -31.32 40.36 19.59
CA HIS A 21 -29.93 40.01 19.24
C HIS A 21 -29.56 38.62 19.77
N ALA A 22 -29.93 38.30 21.01
CA ALA A 22 -29.67 37.00 21.60
C ALA A 22 -30.40 35.87 20.86
N GLU A 23 -31.66 36.12 20.44
CA GLU A 23 -32.45 35.16 19.65
C GLU A 23 -31.83 34.89 18.27
N LYS A 24 -31.34 35.94 17.58
CA LYS A 24 -30.61 35.80 16.30
C LYS A 24 -29.33 34.99 16.45
N ILE A 25 -28.56 35.21 17.52
CA ILE A 25 -27.33 34.47 17.81
C ILE A 25 -27.65 32.99 18.07
N LEU A 26 -28.68 32.72 18.88
CA LEU A 26 -29.12 31.35 19.16
C LEU A 26 -29.59 30.64 17.88
N ASN A 27 -30.41 31.31 17.06
CA ASN A 27 -30.88 30.76 15.79
C ASN A 27 -29.72 30.44 14.84
N TYR A 28 -28.76 31.35 14.70
CA TYR A 28 -27.57 31.15 13.89
C TYR A 28 -26.77 29.95 14.39
N SER A 29 -26.57 29.84 15.70
CA SER A 29 -25.82 28.74 16.33
C SER A 29 -26.50 27.40 16.11
N GLN A 30 -27.83 27.34 16.24
CA GLN A 30 -28.62 26.14 15.96
C GLN A 30 -28.53 25.74 14.48
N ARG A 31 -28.68 26.69 13.55
CA ARG A 31 -28.56 26.43 12.11
C ARG A 31 -27.15 25.97 11.73
N TYR A 32 -26.12 26.58 12.31
CA TYR A 32 -24.74 26.18 12.11
C TYR A 32 -24.49 24.74 12.58
N PHE A 33 -24.97 24.38 13.77
CA PHE A 33 -24.84 23.02 14.29
C PHE A 33 -25.55 21.99 13.41
N GLN A 34 -26.79 22.28 12.97
CA GLN A 34 -27.54 21.42 12.06
C GLN A 34 -26.86 21.27 10.69
N PHE A 35 -26.32 22.36 10.14
CA PHE A 35 -25.53 22.32 8.92
C PHE A 35 -24.29 21.44 9.10
N ASN A 36 -23.58 21.60 10.21
CA ASN A 36 -22.37 20.83 10.51
C ASN A 36 -22.68 19.32 10.62
N ILE A 37 -23.74 18.93 11.35
CA ILE A 37 -24.19 17.53 11.42
C ILE A 37 -24.50 16.98 10.03
N THR A 38 -25.27 17.71 9.24
CA THR A 38 -25.66 17.27 7.89
C THR A 38 -24.44 17.09 6.99
N LEU A 39 -23.49 18.02 7.07
CA LEU A 39 -22.24 17.95 6.32
C LEU A 39 -21.39 16.76 6.76
N ASN A 40 -21.22 16.56 8.07
CA ASN A 40 -20.42 15.46 8.61
C ASN A 40 -21.02 14.10 8.25
N ASN A 41 -22.35 13.96 8.33
CA ASN A 41 -23.05 12.74 7.93
C ASN A 41 -22.85 12.42 6.44
N ARG A 42 -22.93 13.44 5.57
CA ARG A 42 -22.66 13.27 4.13
C ARG A 42 -21.21 12.91 3.87
N PHE A 43 -20.27 13.56 4.55
CA PHE A 43 -18.85 13.25 4.44
C PHE A 43 -18.56 11.81 4.86
N GLN A 44 -19.16 11.34 5.96
CA GLN A 44 -19.03 9.97 6.43
C GLN A 44 -19.55 8.97 5.39
N ALA A 45 -20.74 9.21 4.82
CA ALA A 45 -21.29 8.36 3.77
C ALA A 45 -20.35 8.28 2.54
N VAL A 46 -19.74 9.39 2.14
CA VAL A 46 -18.74 9.41 1.05
C VAL A 46 -17.49 8.62 1.42
N GLN A 47 -17.00 8.73 2.66
CA GLN A 47 -15.85 7.96 3.12
C GLN A 47 -16.12 6.45 3.11
N ASP A 48 -17.32 6.05 3.50
CA ASP A 48 -17.68 4.63 3.52
C ASP A 48 -17.86 4.06 2.10
N LEU A 49 -18.46 4.83 1.17
CA LEU A 49 -18.49 4.49 -0.26
C LEU A 49 -17.08 4.35 -0.85
N LEU A 50 -16.16 5.26 -0.53
CA LEU A 50 -14.77 5.19 -1.02
C LEU A 50 -14.04 3.96 -0.48
N LYS A 51 -14.32 3.52 0.75
CA LYS A 51 -13.73 2.28 1.28
C LYS A 51 -14.24 1.05 0.52
N GLU A 52 -15.55 0.98 0.27
CA GLU A 52 -16.17 -0.13 -0.47
C GLU A 52 -15.66 -0.22 -1.92
N GLU A 53 -15.54 0.92 -2.59
CA GLU A 53 -14.97 0.99 -3.94
C GLU A 53 -13.50 0.57 -3.93
N LYS A 54 -12.71 1.06 -2.96
CA LYS A 54 -11.29 0.67 -2.82
C LYS A 54 -11.13 -0.84 -2.59
N THR A 55 -11.93 -1.45 -1.71
CA THR A 55 -11.88 -2.90 -1.48
C THR A 55 -12.23 -3.66 -2.76
N THR A 56 -13.23 -3.20 -3.51
CA THR A 56 -13.65 -3.82 -4.77
C THR A 56 -12.55 -3.75 -5.84
N ILE A 57 -11.87 -2.61 -5.96
CA ILE A 57 -10.76 -2.43 -6.90
C ILE A 57 -9.59 -3.35 -6.52
N GLU A 58 -9.27 -3.47 -5.22
CA GLU A 58 -8.21 -4.33 -4.72
C GLU A 58 -8.50 -5.82 -4.99
N ASP A 59 -9.74 -6.26 -4.73
CA ASP A 59 -10.17 -7.64 -5.02
C ASP A 59 -10.16 -7.95 -6.53
N ASN A 60 -10.61 -7.01 -7.37
CA ASN A 60 -10.55 -7.15 -8.82
C ASN A 60 -9.10 -7.24 -9.32
N TRP A 61 -8.22 -6.39 -8.80
CA TRP A 61 -6.80 -6.41 -9.15
C TRP A 61 -6.13 -7.72 -8.76
N LYS A 62 -6.48 -8.25 -7.57
CA LYS A 62 -6.04 -9.56 -7.12
C LYS A 62 -6.53 -10.67 -8.07
N GLY A 63 -7.80 -10.66 -8.45
CA GLY A 63 -8.36 -11.63 -9.40
C GLY A 63 -7.67 -11.62 -10.76
N ILE A 64 -7.35 -10.43 -11.30
CA ILE A 64 -6.60 -10.29 -12.56
C ILE A 64 -5.19 -10.88 -12.43
N THR A 65 -4.50 -10.57 -11.33
CA THR A 65 -3.14 -11.06 -11.07
C THR A 65 -3.11 -12.59 -10.94
N GLU A 66 -4.09 -13.16 -10.24
CA GLU A 66 -4.23 -14.61 -10.07
C GLU A 66 -4.53 -15.30 -11.41
N ALA A 67 -5.46 -14.76 -12.22
CA ALA A 67 -5.79 -15.29 -13.53
C ALA A 67 -4.60 -15.27 -14.50
N LEU A 68 -3.84 -14.17 -14.52
CA LEU A 68 -2.62 -14.04 -15.31
C LEU A 68 -1.57 -15.06 -14.84
N THR A 69 -1.36 -15.18 -13.53
CA THR A 69 -0.40 -16.14 -12.97
C THR A 69 -0.79 -17.59 -13.31
N SER A 70 -2.08 -17.92 -13.24
CA SER A 70 -2.60 -19.24 -13.60
C SER A 70 -2.38 -19.53 -15.09
N THR A 71 -2.71 -18.57 -15.95
CA THR A 71 -2.52 -18.70 -17.41
C THR A 71 -1.04 -18.90 -17.75
N CYS A 72 -0.15 -18.13 -17.13
CA CYS A 72 1.29 -18.31 -17.29
C CYS A 72 1.77 -19.69 -16.81
N GLN A 73 1.29 -20.17 -15.67
CA GLN A 73 1.63 -21.51 -15.17
C GLN A 73 1.10 -22.64 -16.04
N GLU A 74 -0.07 -22.46 -16.65
CA GLU A 74 -0.67 -23.42 -17.59
C GLU A 74 0.09 -23.45 -18.91
N VAL A 75 0.32 -22.28 -19.52
CA VAL A 75 0.98 -22.15 -20.83
C VAL A 75 2.46 -22.55 -20.77
N LEU A 76 3.19 -22.05 -19.77
CA LEU A 76 4.62 -22.36 -19.63
C LEU A 76 4.85 -23.72 -18.95
N GLY A 77 3.79 -24.31 -18.40
CA GLY A 77 3.88 -25.41 -17.45
C GLY A 77 4.54 -24.99 -16.14
N ARG A 78 4.23 -25.66 -15.04
CA ARG A 78 5.14 -25.70 -13.89
C ARG A 78 6.33 -26.55 -14.30
N ASP A 79 7.25 -25.93 -15.01
CA ASP A 79 8.45 -26.60 -15.49
C ASP A 79 9.28 -26.96 -14.25
N LYS A 80 9.07 -28.18 -13.74
CA LYS A 80 9.97 -28.79 -12.76
C LYS A 80 11.23 -29.00 -13.56
N HIS A 81 12.14 -28.03 -13.49
CA HIS A 81 13.46 -28.14 -14.07
C HIS A 81 14.14 -29.36 -13.43
N HIS A 82 13.94 -30.51 -14.04
CA HIS A 82 14.68 -31.71 -13.74
C HIS A 82 16.10 -31.36 -14.14
N HIS A 83 16.95 -31.11 -13.14
CA HIS A 83 18.36 -30.85 -13.36
C HIS A 83 18.94 -32.06 -14.08
N LYS A 84 19.06 -31.95 -15.40
CA LYS A 84 19.69 -32.96 -16.21
C LYS A 84 21.18 -32.77 -16.03
N GLU A 85 21.81 -33.64 -15.25
CA GLU A 85 23.27 -33.74 -15.25
C GLU A 85 23.72 -33.98 -16.70
N TYR A 86 24.26 -32.93 -17.34
CA TYR A 86 24.79 -33.01 -18.71
C TYR A 86 26.00 -33.96 -18.79
N ILE A 87 26.67 -34.20 -17.66
CA ILE A 87 27.82 -35.07 -17.56
C ILE A 87 27.53 -36.09 -16.45
N SER A 88 27.46 -37.37 -16.82
CA SER A 88 27.30 -38.43 -15.82
C SER A 88 28.58 -38.62 -15.01
N ILE A 89 28.43 -38.97 -13.72
CA ILE A 89 29.54 -39.37 -12.82
C ILE A 89 30.43 -40.43 -13.47
N LYS A 90 29.83 -41.38 -14.21
CA LYS A 90 30.55 -42.41 -14.97
C LYS A 90 31.51 -41.82 -16.01
N THR A 91 31.11 -40.73 -16.68
CA THR A 91 31.95 -40.04 -17.66
C THR A 91 33.08 -39.29 -16.97
N LEU A 92 32.80 -38.63 -15.84
CA LEU A 92 33.79 -37.94 -15.02
C LEU A 92 34.88 -38.92 -14.53
N ASN A 93 34.48 -40.09 -14.03
CA ASN A 93 35.41 -41.12 -13.57
C ASN A 93 36.34 -41.61 -14.70
N LYS A 94 35.79 -41.83 -15.90
CA LYS A 94 36.59 -42.23 -17.07
C LYS A 94 37.61 -41.16 -17.49
N ILE A 95 37.26 -39.88 -17.36
CA ILE A 95 38.20 -38.77 -17.64
C ILE A 95 39.31 -38.77 -16.60
N GLN A 96 38.99 -38.94 -15.31
CA GLN A 96 39.97 -38.98 -14.24
C GLN A 96 40.92 -40.18 -14.36
N GLU A 97 40.42 -41.36 -14.68
CA GLU A 97 41.25 -42.56 -14.93
C GLU A 97 42.25 -42.34 -16.07
N ARG A 98 41.80 -41.71 -17.17
CA ARG A 98 42.68 -41.38 -18.30
C ARG A 98 43.74 -40.36 -17.91
N LYS A 99 43.38 -39.38 -17.07
CA LYS A 99 44.31 -38.37 -16.55
C LYS A 99 45.40 -39.00 -15.69
N ASN A 100 45.01 -39.89 -14.77
CA ASN A 100 45.93 -40.61 -13.88
C ASN A 100 46.89 -41.53 -14.64
N LYS A 101 46.39 -42.25 -15.66
CA LYS A 101 47.25 -43.09 -16.51
C LYS A 101 48.30 -42.28 -17.26
N LYS A 102 47.92 -41.10 -17.78
CA LYS A 102 48.86 -40.22 -18.46
C LYS A 102 49.96 -39.71 -17.53
N THR A 103 49.60 -39.23 -16.34
CA THR A 103 50.58 -38.80 -15.33
C THR A 103 51.52 -39.92 -14.89
N GLU A 104 51.06 -41.17 -14.82
CA GLU A 104 51.95 -42.32 -14.53
C GLU A 104 52.97 -42.57 -15.64
N THR A 105 52.56 -42.51 -16.91
CA THR A 105 53.50 -42.64 -18.03
C THR A 105 54.52 -41.52 -18.07
N ASP A 106 54.07 -40.27 -17.89
CA ASP A 106 54.94 -39.10 -17.91
C ASP A 106 55.98 -39.18 -16.76
N ASN A 107 55.57 -39.67 -15.58
CA ASN A 107 56.49 -39.89 -14.44
C ASN A 107 57.50 -41.03 -14.70
N ARG A 108 57.09 -42.12 -15.37
CA ARG A 108 58.02 -43.21 -15.75
C ARG A 108 59.06 -42.74 -16.77
N GLU A 109 58.67 -41.88 -17.73
CA GLU A 109 59.59 -41.29 -18.70
C GLU A 109 60.58 -40.32 -18.03
N SER A 110 60.12 -39.49 -17.10
CA SER A 110 60.98 -38.54 -16.37
C SER A 110 61.98 -39.23 -15.43
N GLN A 111 61.72 -40.45 -14.96
CA GLN A 111 62.65 -41.21 -14.10
C GLN A 111 63.64 -42.09 -14.89
N GLY A 112 63.43 -42.26 -16.20
CA GLY A 112 64.36 -42.99 -17.08
C GLY A 112 65.45 -42.10 -17.70
N THR A 113 65.37 -40.78 -17.54
CA THR A 113 66.29 -39.80 -18.16
C THR A 113 67.21 -39.09 -17.16
N SER A 114 67.36 -39.63 -15.93
CA SER A 114 68.28 -39.10 -14.92
C SER A 114 69.38 -40.11 -14.59
#